data_AF-A0A9E2J1P4-F1
#
_entry.id   AF-A0A9E2J1P4-F1
#
_cell.length_a   1.000
_cell.length_b   1.000
_cell.length_c   1.000
_cell.angle_alpha   90.00
_cell.angle_beta   90.00
_cell.angle_gamma   90.00
#
_symmetry.space_group_name_H-M   'P 1'
#
loop_
_entity.id
_entity.type
_entity.pdbx_description
1 polymer ?
#
loop_
_entity_poly.entity_id
_entity_poly.type
_entity_poly.pdbx_seq_one_letter_code
_entity_poly.pdbx_strand_id
1 'polypeptide(L)'
;MKIIKYIKSKDGHTVKFLQQTKDGHIIETGYYNLDEHILCISTQIGCRMSCICCATALPVDTSKKSFIRNLTANEIVSEVKNTLRPINKKDLKSKKILFSYFGMGEPFLTTSPGRPRPIPTLEIELLRNYIYEL
;
A
#
# COMPACT_ATOMS: atom_id res chain seq x y z
N MET A 1 -7.03 -1.31 8.66
CA MET A 1 -6.88 0.14 8.43
C MET A 1 -8.21 0.73 7.97
N LYS A 2 -8.41 2.04 8.09
CA LYS A 2 -9.61 2.73 7.58
C LYS A 2 -9.24 3.73 6.48
N ILE A 3 -10.07 3.83 5.45
CA ILE A 3 -9.94 4.89 4.43
C ILE A 3 -10.40 6.19 5.08
N ILE A 4 -9.56 7.22 5.01
CA ILE A 4 -9.87 8.56 5.52
C ILE A 4 -10.30 9.48 4.38
N LYS A 5 -9.71 9.28 3.20
CA LYS A 5 -9.99 10.08 2.00
C LYS A 5 -9.62 9.27 0.75
N TYR A 6 -10.34 9.50 -0.33
CA TYR A 6 -9.88 9.16 -1.67
C TYR A 6 -9.87 10.41 -2.55
N ILE A 7 -8.90 10.50 -3.45
CA ILE A 7 -8.71 11.63 -4.35
C ILE A 7 -8.65 11.05 -5.76
N LYS A 8 -9.56 11.48 -6.63
CA LYS A 8 -9.59 11.04 -8.03
C LYS A 8 -8.82 12.04 -8.89
N SER A 9 -8.06 11.53 -9.85
CA SER A 9 -7.45 12.35 -10.91
C SER A 9 -8.51 12.97 -11.80
N LYS A 10 -8.13 14.02 -12.54
CA LYS A 10 -9.03 14.71 -13.48
C LYS A 10 -9.44 13.81 -14.66
N ASP A 11 -8.54 12.92 -15.09
CA ASP A 11 -8.80 11.96 -16.16
C ASP A 11 -9.61 10.73 -15.69
N GLY A 12 -9.87 10.60 -14.40
CA GLY A 12 -10.67 9.51 -13.81
C GLY A 12 -9.98 8.14 -13.77
N HIS A 13 -8.76 8.00 -14.28
CA HIS A 13 -8.04 6.72 -14.33
C HIS A 13 -7.24 6.42 -13.06
N THR A 14 -6.99 7.43 -12.22
CA THR A 14 -6.16 7.28 -11.01
C THR A 14 -6.95 7.66 -9.77
N VAL A 15 -6.81 6.87 -8.71
CA VAL A 15 -7.35 7.17 -7.39
C VAL A 15 -6.24 7.02 -6.36
N LYS A 16 -6.02 8.07 -5.57
CA LYS A 16 -5.15 8.01 -4.38
C LYS A 16 -6.00 7.81 -3.14
N PHE A 17 -5.69 6.78 -2.35
CA PHE A 17 -6.31 6.50 -1.07
C PHE A 17 -5.39 6.95 0.06
N LEU A 18 -5.93 7.71 1.00
CA LEU A 18 -5.31 7.93 2.31
C LEU A 18 -5.92 6.95 3.29
N GLN A 19 -5.08 6.13 3.92
CA GLN A 19 -5.52 5.08 4.83
C GLN A 19 -4.86 5.24 6.20
N GLN A 20 -5.65 5.27 7.27
CA GLN A 20 -5.15 5.36 8.64
C GLN A 20 -4.90 3.97 9.24
N THR A 21 -3.72 3.79 9.79
CA THR A 21 -3.36 2.64 10.62
C THR A 21 -4.00 2.75 12.01
N LYS A 22 -4.00 1.65 12.79
CA LYS A 22 -4.63 1.64 14.12
C LYS A 22 -3.95 2.60 15.10
N ASP A 23 -2.64 2.80 14.94
CA ASP A 23 -1.80 3.72 15.71
C ASP A 23 -1.79 5.15 15.14
N GLY A 24 -2.70 5.49 14.23
CA GLY A 24 -2.97 6.87 13.84
C GLY A 24 -2.16 7.41 12.66
N HIS A 25 -1.15 6.69 12.18
CA HIS A 25 -0.36 7.08 11.01
C HIS A 25 -1.17 6.95 9.72
N ILE A 26 -0.79 7.73 8.71
CA ILE A 26 -1.43 7.74 7.39
C ILE A 26 -0.46 7.16 6.37
N ILE A 27 -0.94 6.24 5.55
CA ILE A 27 -0.24 5.78 4.35
C ILE A 27 -1.03 6.13 3.10
N GLU A 28 -0.31 6.19 1.97
CA GLU A 28 -0.88 6.44 0.66
C GLU A 28 -0.89 5.16 -0.18
N THR A 29 -2.00 4.91 -0.86
CA THR A 29 -2.13 3.82 -1.85
C THR A 29 -2.57 4.41 -3.17
N GLY A 30 -1.83 4.12 -4.24
CA GLY A 30 -2.23 4.48 -5.60
C GLY A 30 -3.03 3.36 -6.25
N TYR A 31 -4.12 3.69 -6.92
CA TYR A 31 -4.85 2.78 -7.80
C TYR A 31 -4.93 3.38 -9.20
N TYR A 32 -4.60 2.58 -10.20
CA TYR A 32 -4.62 2.98 -11.60
C TYR A 32 -5.46 1.98 -12.39
N ASN A 33 -6.51 2.47 -13.03
CA ASN A 33 -7.36 1.72 -13.94
C ASN A 33 -6.92 1.97 -15.39
N LEU A 34 -5.89 1.25 -15.80
CA LEU A 34 -5.29 1.32 -17.14
C LEU A 34 -5.59 0.02 -17.90
N ASP A 35 -4.63 -0.54 -18.64
CA ASP A 35 -4.75 -1.88 -19.24
C ASP A 35 -4.85 -2.98 -18.17
N GLU A 36 -4.23 -2.74 -17.01
CA GLU A 36 -4.31 -3.56 -15.81
C GLU A 36 -4.81 -2.71 -14.62
N HIS A 37 -5.30 -3.39 -13.59
CA HIS A 37 -5.57 -2.78 -12.28
C HIS A 37 -4.26 -2.74 -11.51
N ILE A 38 -3.60 -1.58 -11.48
CA ILE A 38 -2.31 -1.43 -10.80
C ILE A 38 -2.54 -0.84 -9.42
N LEU A 39 -2.04 -1.52 -8.39
CA LEU A 39 -2.05 -1.05 -7.00
C LEU A 39 -0.63 -0.73 -6.56
N CYS A 40 -0.36 0.54 -6.30
CA CYS A 40 0.87 1.02 -5.71
C CYS A 40 0.74 0.98 -4.18
N ILE A 41 1.30 -0.06 -3.57
CA ILE A 41 1.16 -0.39 -2.15
C ILE A 41 2.36 0.05 -1.33
N SER A 42 2.09 0.49 -0.11
CA SER A 42 3.10 0.88 0.86
C SER A 42 3.63 -0.33 1.64
N THR A 43 4.85 -0.23 2.14
CA THR A 43 5.50 -1.26 2.96
C THR A 43 5.93 -0.77 4.34
N GLN A 44 6.07 0.56 4.49
CA GLN A 44 6.52 1.19 5.72
C GLN A 44 5.78 2.51 5.96
N ILE A 45 5.78 2.96 7.21
CA ILE A 45 5.39 4.34 7.56
C ILE A 45 6.65 5.19 7.51
N GLY A 46 6.79 6.02 6.47
CA GLY A 46 8.04 6.71 6.16
C GLY A 46 9.10 5.76 5.58
N CYS A 47 10.32 6.25 5.34
CA CYS A 47 11.43 5.48 4.79
C CYS A 47 12.80 5.98 5.29
N ARG A 48 13.71 5.05 5.61
CA ARG A 48 15.07 5.37 6.08
C ARG A 48 16.10 5.61 4.98
N MET A 49 15.78 5.26 3.73
CA MET A 49 16.74 5.33 2.62
C MET A 49 17.25 6.75 2.34
N SER A 50 16.52 7.78 2.77
CA SER A 50 16.96 9.18 2.68
C SER A 50 17.24 9.63 1.25
N CYS A 51 16.50 9.10 0.27
CA CYS A 51 16.60 9.47 -1.13
C CYS A 51 16.22 10.95 -1.32
N ILE A 52 17.12 11.75 -1.90
CA ILE A 52 17.01 13.21 -1.96
C ILE A 52 15.75 13.76 -2.64
N CYS A 53 15.16 12.98 -3.56
CA CYS A 53 13.96 13.37 -4.31
C CYS A 53 12.66 12.75 -3.77
N CYS A 54 12.74 11.97 -2.68
CA CYS A 54 11.59 11.22 -2.17
C CYS A 54 10.95 11.93 -0.98
N ALA A 55 9.69 12.34 -1.12
CA ALA A 55 8.94 12.94 -0.02
C ALA A 55 8.79 12.00 1.19
N THR A 56 8.76 10.68 0.97
CA THR A 56 8.70 9.67 2.05
C THR A 56 9.94 9.66 2.94
N ALA A 57 11.06 10.25 2.48
CA ALA A 57 12.27 10.44 3.28
C ALA A 57 12.20 11.68 4.21
N LEU A 58 11.16 12.52 4.08
CA LEU A 58 10.95 13.66 4.97
C LEU A 58 10.39 13.20 6.33
N PRO A 59 10.50 14.03 7.39
CA PRO A 59 9.87 13.76 8.67
C PRO A 59 8.37 13.43 8.54
N VAL A 60 7.96 12.31 9.12
CA VAL A 60 6.57 11.82 9.07
C VAL A 60 5.65 12.67 9.94
N ASP A 61 6.17 13.15 11.08
CA ASP A 61 5.45 13.93 12.07
C ASP A 61 6.40 14.83 12.89
N THR A 62 5.89 15.41 13.96
CA THR A 62 6.63 16.28 14.88
C THR A 62 7.79 15.58 15.59
N SER A 63 7.88 14.23 15.55
CA SER A 63 9.01 13.47 16.09
C SER A 63 10.31 13.66 15.29
N LYS A 64 10.24 14.33 14.13
CA LYS A 64 11.35 14.54 13.18
C LYS A 64 11.93 13.25 12.59
N LYS A 65 11.28 12.10 12.80
CA LYS A 65 11.71 10.82 12.22
C LYS A 65 11.18 10.68 10.80
N SER A 66 12.07 10.34 9.88
CA SER A 66 11.71 9.96 8.50
C SER A 66 11.18 8.52 8.41
N PHE A 67 11.31 7.74 9.49
CA PHE A 67 10.74 6.40 9.59
C PHE A 67 10.05 6.16 10.94
N ILE A 68 8.81 5.71 10.79
CA ILE A 68 7.87 4.99 11.65
C ILE A 68 8.31 3.61 12.17
N ARG A 69 7.80 2.63 11.42
CA ARG A 69 7.89 1.18 11.57
C ARG A 69 7.55 0.55 10.22
N ASN A 70 7.82 -0.74 10.09
CA ASN A 70 7.29 -1.53 8.99
C ASN A 70 5.77 -1.67 9.14
N LEU A 71 5.06 -1.77 8.02
CA LEU A 71 3.69 -2.24 8.04
C LEU A 71 3.68 -3.74 8.36
N THR A 72 2.65 -4.17 9.07
CA THR A 72 2.38 -5.59 9.27
C THR A 72 1.76 -6.18 8.00
N ALA A 73 1.91 -7.49 7.78
CA ALA A 73 1.25 -8.16 6.65
C ALA A 73 -0.27 -7.92 6.62
N ASN A 74 -0.91 -7.84 7.79
CA ASN A 74 -2.33 -7.53 7.90
C ASN A 74 -2.66 -6.09 7.47
N GLU A 75 -1.75 -5.13 7.67
CA GLU A 75 -1.92 -3.75 7.20
C GLU A 75 -1.81 -3.69 5.68
N ILE A 76 -0.83 -4.36 5.07
CA ILE A 76 -0.67 -4.37 3.61
C ILE A 76 -1.83 -5.11 2.94
N VAL A 77 -2.29 -6.23 3.50
CA VAL A 77 -3.52 -6.90 3.04
C VAL A 77 -4.74 -5.98 3.21
N SER A 78 -4.85 -5.27 4.34
CA SER A 78 -5.94 -4.31 4.56
C SER A 78 -5.91 -3.17 3.55
N GLU A 79 -4.72 -2.70 3.18
CA GLU A 79 -4.49 -1.65 2.18
C GLU A 79 -5.05 -2.06 0.81
N VAL A 80 -4.72 -3.28 0.38
CA VAL A 80 -5.22 -3.86 -0.87
C VAL A 80 -6.73 -4.07 -0.82
N LYS A 81 -7.24 -4.69 0.25
CA LYS A 81 -8.68 -4.97 0.40
C LYS A 81 -9.51 -3.68 0.33
N ASN A 82 -9.07 -2.66 1.05
CA ASN A 82 -9.72 -1.34 1.07
C ASN A 82 -9.74 -0.69 -0.31
N THR A 83 -8.65 -0.82 -1.07
CA THR A 83 -8.52 -0.27 -2.43
C THR A 83 -9.40 -0.99 -3.45
N LEU A 84 -9.49 -2.33 -3.36
CA LEU A 84 -10.25 -3.14 -4.32
C LEU A 84 -11.76 -3.18 -4.03
N ARG A 85 -12.16 -3.12 -2.76
CA ARG A 85 -13.57 -3.21 -2.33
C ARG A 85 -14.55 -2.26 -3.04
N PRO A 86 -14.23 -0.97 -3.32
CA PRO A 86 -15.14 -0.07 -4.01
C PRO A 86 -15.24 -0.32 -5.53
N ILE A 87 -14.41 -1.19 -6.11
CA ILE A 87 -14.40 -1.46 -7.55
C ILE A 87 -15.44 -2.53 -7.86
N ASN A 88 -16.15 -2.37 -8.98
CA ASN A 88 -17.14 -3.35 -9.42
C ASN A 88 -16.46 -4.71 -9.70
N LYS A 89 -17.04 -5.81 -9.19
CA LYS A 89 -16.51 -7.17 -9.40
C LYS A 89 -16.34 -7.55 -10.88
N LYS A 90 -17.24 -7.12 -11.77
CA LYS A 90 -17.12 -7.38 -13.22
C LYS A 90 -15.92 -6.64 -13.80
N ASP A 91 -15.69 -5.40 -13.38
CA ASP A 91 -14.54 -4.60 -13.80
C ASP A 91 -13.23 -5.18 -13.27
N LEU A 92 -13.19 -5.60 -12.00
CA LEU A 92 -12.04 -6.29 -11.41
C LEU A 92 -11.65 -7.57 -12.17
N LYS A 93 -12.64 -8.35 -12.63
CA LYS A 93 -12.42 -9.59 -13.39
C LYS A 93 -12.04 -9.36 -14.85
N SER A 94 -12.24 -8.16 -15.37
CA SER A 94 -11.97 -7.86 -16.78
C SER A 94 -10.48 -7.67 -17.09
N LYS A 95 -9.65 -7.43 -16.06
CA LYS A 95 -8.22 -7.12 -16.20
C LYS A 95 -7.40 -7.85 -15.15
N LYS A 96 -6.09 -7.96 -15.37
CA LYS A 96 -5.15 -8.46 -14.35
C LYS A 96 -4.99 -7.44 -13.24
N ILE A 97 -4.67 -7.93 -12.04
CA ILE A 97 -4.31 -7.09 -10.89
C ILE A 97 -2.78 -7.16 -10.73
N LEU A 98 -2.12 -6.02 -10.82
CA LEU A 98 -0.68 -5.87 -10.63
C LEU A 98 -0.40 -5.18 -9.29
N PHE A 99 0.35 -5.86 -8.41
CA PHE A 99 0.83 -5.28 -7.16
C PHE A 99 2.21 -4.67 -7.37
N SER A 100 2.31 -3.37 -7.10
CA SER A 100 3.50 -2.55 -7.28
C SER A 100 3.93 -2.02 -5.91
N TYR A 101 5.13 -2.39 -5.44
CA TYR A 101 5.64 -1.99 -4.12
C TYR A 101 6.39 -0.66 -4.16
N PHE A 102 5.84 0.32 -4.89
CA PHE A 102 6.40 1.66 -5.08
C PHE A 102 5.67 2.74 -4.27
N GLY A 103 4.90 2.33 -3.25
CA GLY A 103 4.26 3.23 -2.31
C GLY A 103 5.26 3.80 -1.30
N MET A 104 4.84 3.93 -0.05
CA MET A 104 5.72 4.40 1.02
C MET A 104 6.60 3.27 1.55
N GLY A 105 7.91 3.47 1.58
CA GLY A 105 8.87 2.55 2.21
C GLY A 105 9.83 1.87 1.25
N GLU A 106 10.79 1.15 1.82
CA GLU A 106 11.74 0.27 1.11
C GLU A 106 11.36 -1.20 1.35
N PRO A 107 10.81 -1.90 0.34
CA PRO A 107 10.33 -3.27 0.49
C PRO A 107 11.40 -4.26 0.99
N PHE A 108 12.67 -4.09 0.60
CA PHE A 108 13.74 -5.01 1.02
C PHE A 108 14.18 -4.82 2.49
N LEU A 109 13.79 -3.72 3.14
CA LEU A 109 14.06 -3.46 4.55
C LEU A 109 12.91 -3.87 5.47
N THR A 110 11.98 -4.68 4.95
CA THR A 110 10.86 -5.23 5.71
C THR A 110 11.19 -6.62 6.24
N THR A 111 11.66 -6.72 7.49
CA THR A 111 11.80 -8.02 8.18
C THR A 111 10.79 -8.13 9.31
N SER A 112 10.19 -9.31 9.47
CA SER A 112 9.35 -9.62 10.63
C SER A 112 10.22 -10.25 11.72
N PRO A 113 10.01 -9.94 13.01
CA PRO A 113 10.72 -10.62 14.10
C PRO A 113 10.54 -12.15 13.97
N GLY A 114 11.66 -12.88 13.85
CA GLY A 114 11.64 -14.35 13.71
C GLY A 114 11.32 -14.89 12.31
N ARG A 115 11.18 -14.04 11.27
CA ARG A 115 11.13 -14.51 9.87
C ARG A 115 12.19 -13.77 9.04
N PRO A 116 13.20 -14.48 8.53
CA PRO A 116 14.28 -13.86 7.74
C PRO A 116 13.83 -13.46 6.34
N ARG A 117 12.61 -13.83 5.90
CA ARG A 117 12.10 -13.48 4.58
C ARG A 117 11.49 -12.07 4.57
N PRO A 118 11.70 -11.30 3.49
CA PRO A 118 11.00 -10.05 3.26
C PRO A 118 9.49 -10.24 3.38
N ILE A 119 8.80 -9.28 4.00
CA ILE A 119 7.33 -9.26 4.14
C ILE A 119 6.57 -9.54 2.82
N PRO A 120 7.03 -9.12 1.61
CA PRO A 120 6.36 -9.40 0.34
C PRO A 120 6.00 -10.87 0.07
N THR A 121 6.76 -11.83 0.61
CA THR A 121 6.49 -13.26 0.35
C THR A 121 5.25 -13.76 1.11
N LEU A 122 4.97 -13.22 2.30
CA LEU A 122 3.84 -13.67 3.13
C LEU A 122 2.50 -13.10 2.62
N GLU A 123 2.56 -11.96 1.95
CA GLU A 123 1.38 -11.24 1.44
C GLU A 123 0.76 -11.92 0.23
N ILE A 124 1.58 -12.56 -0.61
CA ILE A 124 1.10 -13.26 -1.81
C ILE A 124 0.08 -14.35 -1.44
N GLU A 125 0.32 -15.12 -0.37
CA GLU A 125 -0.64 -16.15 0.08
C GLU A 125 -1.94 -15.56 0.65
N LEU A 126 -1.83 -14.52 1.48
CA LEU A 126 -2.99 -13.87 2.10
C LEU A 126 -3.85 -13.13 1.06
N LEU A 127 -3.20 -12.51 0.07
CA LEU A 127 -3.87 -11.82 -1.03
C LEU A 127 -4.50 -12.80 -2.02
N ARG A 128 -3.84 -13.93 -2.29
CA ARG A 128 -4.35 -14.98 -3.19
C ARG A 128 -5.76 -15.41 -2.78
N ASN A 129 -5.97 -15.75 -1.51
CA ASN A 129 -7.30 -16.17 -1.02
C ASN A 129 -8.35 -15.07 -1.20
N TYR A 130 -8.01 -13.81 -0.90
CA TYR A 130 -8.94 -12.69 -1.08
C TYR A 130 -9.30 -12.45 -2.55
N ILE A 131 -8.32 -12.50 -3.47
CA ILE A 131 -8.56 -12.28 -4.89
C ILE A 131 -9.44 -13.39 -5.48
N TYR A 132 -9.26 -14.65 -5.05
CA TYR A 132 -10.14 -15.75 -5.48
C TYR A 132 -11.59 -15.58 -5.02
N GLU A 133 -11.84 -14.88 -3.91
CA GLU A 133 -13.17 -14.63 -3.37
C GLU A 133 -13.88 -13.40 -4.00
N LEU A 134 -13.15 -12.54 -4.73
CA LEU A 134 -13.70 -11.36 -5.40
C LEU A 134 -14.54 -11.73 -6.63
#